data_AF-A0A378ATR7-F1
#
_entry.id   AF-A0A378ATR7-F1
#
_cell.length_a   1.000
_cell.length_b   1.000
_cell.length_c   1.000
_cell.angle_alpha   90.00
_cell.angle_beta   90.00
_cell.angle_gamma   90.00
#
_symmetry.space_group_name_H-M   'P 1'
#
loop_
_entity.id
_entity.type
_entity.pdbx_description
1 polymer ?
#
loop_
_entity_poly.entity_id
_entity_poly.type
_entity_poly.pdbx_seq_one_letter_code
_entity_poly.pdbx_strand_id
1 'polypeptide(L)' 'MFDIGVNLTSSQFSRDHDEVVARALAAGVNGMLLTGTNLAESQQAQKLASPLFRLLVHGGGSSP' A
#
# COMPACT_ATOMS: atom_id res chain seq x y z
N MET A 1 2.94 -11.70 10.24
CA MET A 1 1.57 -11.14 10.20
C MET A 1 1.38 -10.46 8.83
N PHE A 2 0.22 -10.62 8.18
CA PHE A 2 -0.01 -10.07 6.83
C PHE A 2 -1.16 -9.07 6.85
N ASP A 3 -0.94 -7.83 6.40
CA ASP A 3 -1.96 -6.79 6.31
C ASP A 3 -2.54 -6.74 4.89
N ILE A 4 -3.86 -6.67 4.75
CA ILE A 4 -4.55 -6.82 3.46
C ILE A 4 -5.21 -5.55 2.91
N GLY A 5 -5.12 -4.42 3.62
CA GLY A 5 -5.89 -3.21 3.28
C GLY A 5 -5.10 -1.91 3.29
N VAL A 6 -3.81 -1.94 2.93
CA VAL A 6 -2.93 -0.77 3.11
C VAL A 6 -2.97 0.13 1.88
N ASN A 7 -3.49 1.36 2.00
CA ASN A 7 -3.36 2.38 0.96
C ASN A 7 -2.15 3.29 1.23
N LEU A 8 -0.93 2.78 0.97
CA LEU A 8 0.30 3.59 1.09
C LEU A 8 0.40 4.72 0.06
N THR A 9 -0.47 4.73 -0.97
CA THR A 9 -0.50 5.81 -1.97
C THR A 9 -1.31 7.02 -1.53
N SER A 10 -2.00 6.94 -0.38
CA SER A 10 -2.70 8.08 0.20
C SER A 10 -1.73 9.20 0.58
N SER A 11 -2.12 10.45 0.31
CA SER A 11 -1.33 11.65 0.64
C SER A 11 -0.95 11.74 2.12
N GLN A 12 -1.72 11.10 3.02
CA GLN A 12 -1.43 11.03 4.44
C GLN A 12 -0.09 10.35 4.78
N PHE A 13 0.39 9.46 3.90
CA PHE A 13 1.64 8.72 4.07
C PHE A 13 2.78 9.24 3.18
N SER A 14 2.54 10.32 2.42
CA SER A 14 3.51 10.86 1.45
C SER A 14 4.82 11.32 2.09
N ARG A 15 4.81 11.69 3.38
CA ARG A 15 5.96 12.23 4.10
C ARG A 15 6.76 11.17 4.86
N ASP A 16 6.15 10.03 5.17
CA ASP A 16 6.67 9.06 6.13
C ASP A 16 6.46 7.60 5.70
N HIS A 17 6.27 7.33 4.40
CA HIS A 17 6.03 5.97 3.89
C HIS A 17 7.08 4.96 4.37
N ASP A 18 8.36 5.32 4.33
CA ASP A 18 9.45 4.45 4.79
C ASP A 18 9.37 4.16 6.29
N GLU A 19 8.98 5.14 7.11
CA GLU A 19 8.84 4.97 8.56
C GLU A 19 7.61 4.11 8.90
N VAL A 20 6.51 4.25 8.15
CA VAL A 20 5.33 3.39 8.29
C VAL A 20 5.71 1.93 8.01
N VAL A 21 6.47 1.68 6.95
CA VAL A 21 6.94 0.34 6.58
C VAL A 21 7.90 -0.22 7.62
N ALA A 22 8.86 0.58 8.08
CA ALA A 22 9.82 0.18 9.11
C ALA A 22 9.12 -0.20 10.42
N ARG A 23 8.10 0.57 10.84
CA ARG A 23 7.29 0.25 12.02
C ARG A 23 6.48 -1.03 11.84
N ALA A 24 5.88 -1.24 10.67
CA ALA A 24 5.14 -2.46 10.36
C ALA A 24 6.05 -3.71 10.47
N LEU A 25 7.25 -3.62 9.89
CA LEU A 25 8.28 -4.67 9.99
C LEU A 25 8.68 -4.94 11.44
N ALA A 26 8.97 -3.90 12.22
CA ALA A 26 9.34 -4.02 13.63
C ALA A 26 8.21 -4.64 14.49
N ALA A 27 6.95 -4.42 14.10
CA ALA A 27 5.78 -5.03 14.71
C ALA A 27 5.50 -6.47 14.25
N GLY A 28 6.32 -7.05 13.36
CA GLY A 28 6.17 -8.41 12.85
C GLY A 28 5.21 -8.56 11.66
N VAL A 29 4.84 -7.46 11.01
CA VAL A 29 4.19 -7.48 9.69
C VAL A 29 5.24 -7.88 8.67
N ASN A 30 5.06 -9.05 8.07
CA ASN A 30 6.01 -9.64 7.12
C ASN A 30 5.46 -9.69 5.68
N GLY A 31 4.30 -9.08 5.46
CA GLY A 31 3.77 -8.80 4.15
C GLY A 31 2.58 -7.85 4.21
N MET A 32 2.42 -7.05 3.17
CA MET A 32 1.35 -6.08 3.05
C MET A 32 0.72 -6.16 1.67
N LEU A 33 -0.60 -5.96 1.61
CA LEU A 33 -1.37 -5.83 0.38
C LEU A 33 -1.65 -4.35 0.13
N LEU A 34 -1.05 -3.82 -0.94
CA LEU A 34 -1.31 -2.44 -1.33
C LEU A 34 -2.63 -2.36 -2.09
N THR A 35 -3.52 -1.48 -1.64
CA THR A 35 -4.81 -1.21 -2.27
C THR A 35 -4.77 0.16 -2.96
N GLY A 36 -5.06 0.19 -4.26
CA GLY A 36 -5.37 1.41 -4.98
C GLY A 36 -6.87 1.51 -5.24
N THR A 37 -7.45 2.70 -5.03
CA THR A 37 -8.90 2.92 -5.22
C THR A 37 -9.26 3.44 -6.62
N ASN A 38 -8.25 3.92 -7.36
CA ASN A 38 -8.38 4.39 -8.73
C ASN A 38 -7.17 3.96 -9.56
N LEU A 39 -7.21 4.25 -10.87
CA LEU A 39 -6.14 3.85 -11.80
C LEU A 39 -4.78 4.46 -11.43
N ALA A 40 -4.74 5.73 -11.04
CA ALA A 40 -3.49 6.42 -10.71
C ALA A 40 -2.88 5.86 -9.42
N GLU A 41 -3.69 5.62 -8.39
CA GLU A 41 -3.26 4.95 -7.15
C GLU A 41 -2.80 3.52 -7.41
N SER A 42 -3.51 2.77 -8.25
CA SER A 42 -3.12 1.40 -8.61
C SER A 42 -1.76 1.35 -9.29
N GLN A 43 -1.48 2.30 -10.20
CA GLN A 43 -0.19 2.45 -10.86
C GLN A 43 0.92 2.85 -9.86
N GLN A 44 0.62 3.73 -8.90
CA GLN A 44 1.57 4.11 -7.86
C GLN A 44 1.87 2.94 -6.92
N ALA A 45 0.83 2.22 -6.49
CA ALA A 45 0.97 1.03 -5.65
C ALA A 45 1.78 -0.06 -6.35
N GLN A 46 1.65 -0.20 -7.67
CA GLN A 46 2.50 -1.09 -8.46
C GLN A 46 3.99 -0.69 -8.44
N LYS A 47 4.30 0.62 -8.45
CA LYS A 47 5.68 1.11 -8.33
C LYS A 47 6.27 0.91 -6.95
N LEU A 48 5.43 0.91 -5.91
CA LEU A 48 5.82 0.64 -4.53
C LEU A 48 5.93 -0.87 -4.24
N ALA A 49 5.45 -1.73 -5.14
CA ALA A 49 5.50 -3.17 -4.94
C ALA A 49 6.96 -3.66 -4.88
N SER A 50 7.31 -4.35 -3.80
CA SER A 50 8.60 -4.98 -3.53
C SER A 50 8.36 -6.43 -3.10
N PRO A 51 9.39 -7.27 -2.87
CA PRO A 51 9.17 -8.62 -2.35
C PRO A 51 8.36 -8.67 -1.04
N LEU A 52 8.34 -7.58 -0.28
CA LEU A 52 7.55 -7.41 0.95
C LEU A 52 6.09 -6.97 0.68
N PHE A 53 5.83 -6.34 -0.47
CA PHE A 53 4.52 -5.82 -0.84
C PHE A 53 3.91 -6.64 -1.95
N ARG A 54 2.76 -7.25 -1.69
CA ARG A 54 1.95 -7.83 -2.74
C ARG A 54 0.93 -6.78 -3.19
N LEU A 55 0.68 -6.68 -4.48
CA LEU A 55 -0.28 -5.72 -5.02
C LEU A 55 -1.63 -6.41 -5.20
N LEU A 56 -2.71 -5.81 -4.68
CA LEU A 56 -4.07 -6.15 -5.09
C LEU A 56 -4.74 -4.88 -5.60
N VAL A 57 -4.90 -4.84 -6.91
CA VAL A 57 -5.60 -3.76 -7.60
C VAL A 57 -7.09 -4.02 -7.49
N HIS A 58 -7.84 -3.14 -6.81
CA HIS A 58 -9.29 -3.12 -6.93
C HIS A 58 -9.65 -2.16 -8.07
N GLY A 59 -9.85 -2.70 -9.25
CA GLY A 59 -10.26 -1.93 -10.42
C GLY A 59 -11.70 -1.47 -10.27
N GLY A 60 -11.90 -0.15 -10.23
CA GLY A 60 -13.13 0.48 -10.69
C GLY A 60 -14.21 0.71 -9.63
N GLY A 61 -14.06 1.82 -8.92
CA GLY A 61 -15.19 2.58 -8.40
C GLY A 61 -14.76 4.03 -8.29
N SER A 62 -15.23 4.87 -9.20
CA SER A 62 -15.13 6.33 -9.04
C SER A 62 -15.59 6.66 -7.63
N SER A 63 -14.68 7.08 -6.74
CA SER A 63 -15.08 7.57 -5.42
C SER A 63 -16.08 8.72 -5.63
N PRO A 64 -17.23 8.74 -4.93
CA PRO A 64 -18.14 9.89 -4.97
C PRO A 64 -17.49 11.14 -4.37
#